data_AF-A0A7Y2HG81-F1
#
_entry.id   AF-A0A7Y2HG81-F1
#
_cell.length_a   1.000
_cell.length_b   1.000
_cell.length_c   1.000
_cell.angle_alpha   90.00
_cell.angle_beta   90.00
_cell.angle_gamma   90.00
#
_symmetry.space_group_name_H-M   'P 1'
#
loop_
_entity.id
_entity.type
_entity.pdbx_description
1 polymer ?
#
loop_
_entity_poly.entity_id
_entity_poly.type
_entity_poly.pdbx_seq_one_letter_code
_entity_poly.pdbx_strand_id
1 'polypeptide(L)'
;MTARLLIFVCLFMASAISAQEIPTTSDQYEKEYNINIRKSRINGIYIPENISDAIDEIIRLSPAASIEQFKNGEEDLVVRKLHFGLGKWLAVKWNFDGGSRYSHYLRMMGVTYPDDMISFTLRSLHRHLNGNPMELKERAQAISERRKKEHEARLNMGTPIDTLK
;
A
#
# COMPACT_ATOMS: atom_id res chain seq x y z
N MET A 1 -33.80 51.21 30.87
CA MET A 1 -33.67 50.56 29.55
C MET A 1 -32.34 50.95 28.95
N THR A 2 -31.32 50.11 29.08
CA THR A 2 -30.16 50.07 28.18
C THR A 2 -29.66 48.63 28.18
N ALA A 3 -29.47 48.08 26.99
CA ALA A 3 -29.23 46.68 26.72
C ALA A 3 -27.82 46.49 26.17
N ARG A 4 -27.27 45.28 26.42
CA ARG A 4 -26.21 44.58 25.66
C ARG A 4 -24.81 45.22 25.75
N LEU A 5 -23.71 44.47 25.81
CA LEU A 5 -23.34 43.31 25.00
C LEU A 5 -22.18 42.57 25.69
N LEU A 6 -22.38 41.31 26.08
CA LEU A 6 -21.30 40.40 26.45
C LEU A 6 -20.65 39.90 25.16
N ILE A 7 -19.43 40.35 24.88
CA ILE A 7 -18.62 39.84 23.76
C ILE A 7 -17.91 38.59 24.26
N PHE A 8 -18.39 37.42 23.81
CA PHE A 8 -17.70 36.14 23.98
C PHE A 8 -16.60 36.07 22.91
N VAL A 9 -15.35 36.35 23.28
CA VAL A 9 -14.20 36.17 22.40
C VAL A 9 -13.85 34.68 22.37
N CYS A 10 -14.38 33.96 21.39
CA CYS A 10 -13.91 32.61 21.06
C CYS A 10 -12.52 32.70 20.43
N LEU A 11 -11.48 32.45 21.24
CA LEU A 11 -10.13 32.18 20.77
C LEU A 11 -10.14 30.83 20.03
N PHE A 12 -10.36 30.86 18.72
CA PHE A 12 -10.18 29.69 17.85
C PHE A 12 -8.67 29.52 17.63
N MET A 13 -8.01 28.82 18.55
CA MET A 13 -6.60 28.46 18.42
C MET A 13 -6.51 27.42 17.30
N ALA A 14 -6.15 27.88 16.10
CA ALA A 14 -5.91 27.01 14.96
C ALA A 14 -4.66 26.16 15.23
N SER A 15 -4.88 24.94 15.72
CA SER A 15 -3.86 23.91 15.69
C SER A 15 -3.50 23.66 14.23
N ALA A 16 -2.30 24.08 13.82
CA ALA A 16 -1.74 23.70 12.53
C ALA A 16 -1.61 22.18 12.50
N ILE A 17 -2.60 21.53 11.88
CA ILE A 17 -2.47 20.14 11.44
C ILE A 17 -1.34 20.18 10.42
N SER A 18 -0.19 19.61 10.79
CA SER A 18 0.92 19.41 9.86
C SER A 18 0.43 18.41 8.80
N ALA A 19 -0.09 18.93 7.68
CA ALA A 19 -0.29 18.14 6.48
C ALA A 19 1.11 17.68 6.02
N GLN A 20 1.33 16.37 5.95
CA GLN A 20 2.55 15.84 5.34
C GLN A 20 2.59 16.30 3.88
N GLU A 21 3.62 17.07 3.50
CA GLU A 21 3.83 17.50 2.12
C GLU A 21 4.05 16.27 1.24
N ILE A 22 3.20 16.07 0.23
CA ILE A 22 3.42 15.09 -0.83
C ILE A 22 4.56 15.64 -1.70
N PRO A 23 5.66 14.90 -1.95
CA PRO A 23 6.79 15.39 -2.74
C PRO A 23 6.29 15.82 -4.12
N THR A 24 6.40 17.12 -4.41
CA THR A 24 5.60 17.77 -5.45
C THR A 24 6.32 17.86 -6.81
N THR A 25 7.50 17.24 -6.95
CA THR A 25 8.17 17.07 -8.26
C THR A 25 8.58 15.62 -8.49
N SER A 26 8.51 15.17 -9.76
CA SER A 26 8.96 13.84 -10.20
C SER A 26 10.38 13.51 -9.71
N ASP A 27 11.26 14.52 -9.75
CA ASP A 27 12.67 14.38 -9.40
C ASP A 27 12.86 14.16 -7.89
N GLN A 28 12.04 14.80 -7.06
CA GLN A 28 12.05 14.56 -5.62
C GLN A 28 11.57 13.15 -5.29
N TYR A 29 10.49 12.70 -5.93
CA TYR A 29 9.99 11.33 -5.78
C TYR A 29 11.05 10.31 -6.20
N GLU A 30 11.70 10.48 -7.36
CA GLU A 30 12.71 9.55 -7.84
C GLU A 30 13.94 9.51 -6.94
N LYS A 31 14.38 10.67 -6.45
CA LYS A 31 15.47 10.77 -5.47
C LYS A 31 15.14 10.02 -4.18
N GLU A 32 13.96 10.27 -3.61
CA GLU A 32 13.52 9.60 -2.39
C GLU A 32 13.37 8.09 -2.60
N TYR A 33 12.76 7.69 -3.70
CA TYR A 33 12.60 6.30 -4.10
C TYR A 33 13.96 5.58 -4.14
N ASN A 34 14.93 6.13 -4.87
CA ASN A 34 16.27 5.56 -5.03
C ASN A 34 17.03 5.44 -3.70
N ILE A 35 16.76 6.34 -2.76
CA ILE A 35 17.29 6.25 -1.40
C ILE A 35 16.59 5.12 -0.62
N ASN A 36 15.27 5.06 -0.68
CA ASN A 36 14.47 4.14 0.14
C ASN A 36 14.63 2.67 -0.26
N ILE A 37 14.85 2.36 -1.55
CA ILE A 37 15.07 0.98 -2.01
C ILE A 37 16.38 0.37 -1.49
N ARG A 38 17.28 1.17 -0.90
CA ARG A 38 18.55 0.70 -0.33
C ARG A 38 18.52 0.57 1.18
N LYS A 39 17.45 1.04 1.83
CA LYS A 39 17.33 1.04 3.29
C LYS A 39 16.70 -0.26 3.78
N SER A 40 17.30 -0.87 4.80
CA SER A 40 16.66 -1.96 5.56
C SER A 40 15.59 -1.45 6.53
N ARG A 41 15.64 -0.15 6.89
CA ARG A 41 14.67 0.51 7.75
C ARG A 41 14.25 1.88 7.23
N ILE A 42 12.97 2.18 7.30
CA ILE A 42 12.43 3.52 7.02
C ILE A 42 11.68 3.97 8.27
N ASN A 43 12.05 5.12 8.84
CA ASN A 43 11.46 5.66 10.08
C ASN A 43 11.44 4.65 11.24
N GLY A 44 12.53 3.88 11.38
CA GLY A 44 12.66 2.83 12.40
C GLY A 44 11.94 1.51 12.07
N ILE A 45 11.07 1.48 11.07
CA ILE A 45 10.33 0.29 10.65
C ILE A 45 11.21 -0.58 9.76
N TYR A 46 11.28 -1.88 10.06
CA TYR A 46 11.94 -2.86 9.19
C TYR A 46 11.16 -3.04 7.90
N ILE A 47 11.86 -3.01 6.78
CA ILE A 47 11.29 -3.21 5.44
C ILE A 47 11.72 -4.58 4.96
N PRO A 48 10.85 -5.49 4.52
CA PRO A 48 11.30 -6.77 4.00
C PRO A 48 12.07 -6.68 2.68
N GLU A 49 12.96 -7.61 2.37
CA GLU A 49 13.67 -7.63 1.07
C GLU A 49 12.95 -8.43 -0.02
N ASN A 50 12.15 -9.43 0.35
CA ASN A 50 11.43 -10.32 -0.57
C ASN A 50 10.16 -10.90 0.10
N ILE A 51 9.42 -11.78 -0.61
CA ILE A 51 8.19 -12.40 -0.07
C ILE A 51 8.44 -13.22 1.21
N SER A 52 9.52 -14.00 1.28
CA SER A 52 9.80 -14.84 2.44
C SER A 52 10.04 -13.99 3.68
N ASP A 53 10.91 -12.98 3.56
CA ASP A 53 11.21 -12.03 4.64
C ASP A 53 9.95 -11.23 5.06
N ALA A 54 9.06 -10.92 4.10
CA ALA A 54 7.79 -10.25 4.40
C ALA A 54 6.83 -11.15 5.20
N ILE A 55 6.76 -12.43 4.85
CA ILE A 55 5.97 -13.43 5.59
C ILE A 55 6.49 -13.58 7.02
N ASP A 56 7.81 -13.74 7.16
CA ASP A 56 8.46 -13.87 8.47
C ASP A 56 8.19 -12.64 9.35
N GLU A 57 8.29 -11.43 8.78
CA GLU A 57 8.02 -10.20 9.49
C GLU A 57 6.54 -10.08 9.89
N ILE A 58 5.59 -10.45 9.03
CA ILE A 58 4.16 -10.43 9.38
C ILE A 58 3.87 -11.42 10.51
N ILE A 59 4.41 -12.64 10.45
CA ILE A 59 4.24 -13.64 11.50
C ILE A 59 4.83 -13.12 12.82
N ARG A 60 6.02 -12.52 12.80
CA ARG A 60 6.70 -11.96 13.97
C ARG A 60 5.91 -10.82 14.63
N LEU A 61 5.25 -9.99 13.83
CA LEU A 61 4.46 -8.84 14.31
C LEU A 61 3.04 -9.22 14.76
N SER A 62 2.58 -10.42 14.44
CA SER A 62 1.18 -10.82 14.65
C SER A 62 1.02 -11.74 15.87
N PRO A 63 -0.08 -11.62 16.64
CA PRO A 63 -0.44 -12.63 17.62
C PRO A 63 -0.67 -13.99 16.97
N ALA A 64 -0.22 -15.07 17.62
CA ALA A 64 -0.38 -16.44 17.10
C ALA A 64 -1.84 -16.79 16.77
N ALA A 65 -2.79 -16.38 17.62
CA ALA A 65 -4.22 -16.60 17.38
C ALA A 65 -4.72 -15.89 16.11
N SER A 66 -4.20 -14.69 15.79
CA SER A 66 -4.56 -13.98 14.56
C SER A 66 -4.00 -14.69 13.32
N ILE A 67 -2.78 -15.23 13.39
CA ILE A 67 -2.19 -16.05 12.32
C ILE A 67 -2.99 -17.33 12.10
N GLU A 68 -3.41 -17.99 13.17
CA GLU A 68 -4.24 -19.20 13.09
C GLU A 68 -5.62 -18.91 12.47
N GLN A 69 -6.29 -17.83 12.91
CA GLN A 69 -7.55 -17.38 12.31
C GLN A 69 -7.39 -17.05 10.82
N PHE A 70 -6.30 -16.38 10.45
CA PHE A 70 -6.01 -16.06 9.06
C PHE A 70 -5.79 -17.32 8.21
N LYS A 71 -5.00 -18.27 8.71
CA LYS A 71 -4.71 -19.56 8.07
C LYS A 71 -5.98 -20.37 7.79
N ASN A 72 -6.88 -20.45 8.78
CA ASN A 72 -8.07 -21.30 8.73
C ASN A 72 -9.22 -20.73 7.89
N GLY A 73 -9.17 -19.45 7.52
CA GLY A 73 -10.18 -18.86 6.65
C GLY A 73 -9.95 -19.17 5.17
N GLU A 74 -11.01 -19.04 4.38
CA GLU A 74 -10.95 -19.16 2.91
C GLU A 74 -10.07 -18.03 2.34
N GLU A 75 -9.12 -18.37 1.47
CA GLU A 75 -8.04 -17.51 0.96
C GLU A 75 -8.58 -16.16 0.44
N ASP A 76 -9.55 -16.19 -0.47
CA ASP A 76 -10.11 -14.99 -1.07
C ASP A 76 -10.84 -14.12 -0.06
N LEU A 77 -11.63 -14.74 0.83
CA LEU A 77 -12.37 -14.04 1.87
C LEU A 77 -11.44 -13.35 2.87
N VAL A 78 -10.40 -14.03 3.37
CA VAL A 78 -9.50 -13.45 4.36
C VAL A 78 -8.60 -12.37 3.77
N VAL A 79 -8.12 -12.55 2.53
CA VAL A 79 -7.33 -11.52 1.83
C VAL A 79 -8.18 -10.27 1.62
N ARG A 80 -9.43 -10.39 1.14
CA ARG A 80 -10.33 -9.24 0.97
C ARG A 80 -10.65 -8.55 2.30
N LYS A 81 -10.96 -9.31 3.35
CA LYS A 81 -11.29 -8.76 4.67
C LYS A 81 -10.12 -7.97 5.28
N LEU A 82 -8.89 -8.47 5.14
CA LEU A 82 -7.72 -7.83 5.71
C LEU A 82 -7.06 -6.78 4.81
N HIS A 83 -7.48 -6.66 3.55
CA HIS A 83 -6.93 -5.68 2.59
C HIS A 83 -6.94 -4.25 3.16
N PHE A 84 -8.07 -3.82 3.75
CA PHE A 84 -8.21 -2.46 4.26
C PHE A 84 -7.68 -2.25 5.69
N GLY A 85 -7.44 -3.33 6.43
CA GLY A 85 -6.85 -3.29 7.78
C GLY A 85 -5.34 -3.50 7.71
N LEU A 86 -4.91 -4.74 7.93
CA LEU A 86 -3.50 -5.14 7.85
C LEU A 86 -2.87 -4.73 6.52
N GLY A 87 -3.56 -4.92 5.40
CA GLY A 87 -3.03 -4.57 4.08
C GLY A 87 -2.67 -3.08 3.95
N LYS A 88 -3.57 -2.17 4.32
CA LYS A 88 -3.28 -0.73 4.33
C LYS A 88 -2.18 -0.37 5.32
N TRP A 89 -2.12 -1.04 6.47
CA TRP A 89 -1.01 -0.87 7.41
C TRP A 89 0.32 -1.25 6.76
N LEU A 90 0.40 -2.39 6.06
CA LEU A 90 1.61 -2.80 5.32
C LEU A 90 1.98 -1.78 4.25
N ALA A 91 1.02 -1.33 3.44
CA ALA A 91 1.29 -0.37 2.37
C ALA A 91 1.88 0.95 2.91
N VAL A 92 1.38 1.44 4.04
CA VAL A 92 1.91 2.65 4.68
C VAL A 92 3.27 2.39 5.35
N LYS A 93 3.37 1.33 6.16
CA LYS A 93 4.58 1.07 6.97
C LYS A 93 5.75 0.54 6.15
N TRP A 94 5.49 -0.15 5.06
CA TRP A 94 6.49 -0.61 4.11
C TRP A 94 6.60 0.29 2.87
N ASN A 95 5.99 1.48 2.91
CA ASN A 95 6.10 2.55 1.91
C ASN A 95 5.88 2.07 0.45
N PHE A 96 4.69 1.53 0.16
CA PHE A 96 4.37 0.99 -1.17
C PHE A 96 4.28 2.08 -2.25
N ASP A 97 3.79 3.26 -1.90
CA ASP A 97 3.68 4.40 -2.81
C ASP A 97 5.06 5.05 -3.04
N GLY A 98 5.70 5.54 -1.98
CA GLY A 98 7.00 6.25 -2.03
C GLY A 98 8.22 5.35 -2.28
N GLY A 99 8.05 4.03 -2.30
CA GLY A 99 9.11 3.07 -2.54
C GLY A 99 9.83 2.58 -1.30
N SER A 100 10.21 1.32 -1.35
CA SER A 100 11.01 0.62 -0.35
C SER A 100 11.67 -0.59 -1.02
N ARG A 101 12.63 -1.24 -0.36
CA ARG A 101 13.25 -2.45 -0.94
C ARG A 101 12.20 -3.54 -1.23
N TYR A 102 11.17 -3.69 -0.39
CA TYR A 102 10.08 -4.64 -0.62
C TYR A 102 9.19 -4.24 -1.81
N SER A 103 8.70 -3.00 -1.83
CA SER A 103 7.80 -2.57 -2.89
C SER A 103 8.52 -2.50 -4.24
N HIS A 104 9.82 -2.21 -4.24
CA HIS A 104 10.66 -2.33 -5.43
C HIS A 104 10.78 -3.78 -5.89
N TYR A 105 11.04 -4.73 -4.99
CA TYR A 105 11.06 -6.15 -5.31
C TYR A 105 9.73 -6.61 -5.96
N LEU A 106 8.58 -6.18 -5.44
CA LEU A 106 7.28 -6.46 -6.05
C LEU A 106 7.12 -5.82 -7.45
N ARG A 107 7.57 -4.57 -7.61
CA ARG A 107 7.57 -3.88 -8.92
C ARG A 107 8.43 -4.61 -9.95
N MET A 108 9.59 -5.14 -9.54
CA MET A 108 10.46 -5.93 -10.41
C MET A 108 9.81 -7.24 -10.88
N MET A 109 8.84 -7.77 -10.14
CA MET A 109 8.03 -8.91 -10.58
C MET A 109 6.82 -8.52 -11.44
N GLY A 110 6.54 -7.22 -11.61
CA GLY A 110 5.36 -6.72 -12.35
C GLY A 110 4.14 -6.40 -11.47
N VAL A 111 4.27 -6.44 -10.14
CA VAL A 111 3.20 -6.04 -9.21
C VAL A 111 3.44 -4.60 -8.77
N THR A 112 2.87 -3.64 -9.50
CA THR A 112 3.26 -2.23 -9.42
C THR A 112 2.32 -1.35 -8.59
N TYR A 113 1.04 -1.72 -8.46
CA TYR A 113 0.06 -0.92 -7.73
C TYR A 113 -0.03 -1.37 -6.26
N PRO A 114 -0.11 -0.44 -5.29
CA PRO A 114 -0.18 -0.77 -3.86
C PRO A 114 -1.28 -1.77 -3.50
N ASP A 115 -2.48 -1.65 -4.08
CA ASP A 115 -3.57 -2.60 -3.83
C ASP A 115 -3.22 -4.02 -4.30
N ASP A 116 -2.57 -4.14 -5.45
CA ASP A 116 -2.12 -5.44 -5.94
C ASP A 116 -0.99 -5.98 -5.06
N MET A 117 -0.07 -5.12 -4.60
CA MET A 117 1.01 -5.50 -3.68
C MET A 117 0.46 -6.04 -2.35
N ILE A 118 -0.58 -5.39 -1.80
CA ILE A 118 -1.28 -5.84 -0.59
C ILE A 118 -1.84 -7.24 -0.82
N SER A 119 -2.70 -7.39 -1.84
CA SER A 119 -3.36 -8.66 -2.14
C SER A 119 -2.34 -9.75 -2.48
N PHE A 120 -1.26 -9.39 -3.17
CA PHE A 120 -0.18 -10.31 -3.53
C PHE A 120 0.52 -10.85 -2.29
N THR A 121 0.88 -9.96 -1.35
CA THR A 121 1.54 -10.28 -0.09
C THR A 121 0.67 -11.14 0.82
N LEU A 122 -0.58 -10.72 1.08
CA LEU A 122 -1.49 -11.43 1.98
C LEU A 122 -1.82 -12.84 1.48
N ARG A 123 -1.99 -12.99 0.16
CA ARG A 123 -2.24 -14.31 -0.43
C ARG A 123 -1.01 -15.21 -0.37
N SER A 124 0.19 -14.65 -0.55
CA SER A 124 1.44 -15.40 -0.38
C SER A 124 1.62 -15.89 1.07
N LEU A 125 1.27 -15.05 2.06
CA LEU A 125 1.22 -15.46 3.47
C LEU A 125 0.22 -16.61 3.70
N HIS A 126 -1.00 -16.49 3.19
CA HIS A 126 -2.03 -17.52 3.39
C HIS A 126 -1.60 -18.87 2.82
N ARG A 127 -1.07 -18.85 1.59
CA ARG A 127 -0.57 -20.05 0.91
C ARG A 127 0.62 -20.67 1.64
N HIS A 128 1.57 -19.85 2.11
CA HIS A 128 2.69 -20.32 2.91
C HIS A 128 2.23 -21.03 4.18
N LEU A 129 1.29 -20.44 4.94
CA LEU A 129 0.76 -21.01 6.18
C LEU A 129 0.02 -22.35 5.96
N ASN A 130 -0.51 -22.57 4.75
CA ASN A 130 -1.24 -23.77 4.35
C ASN A 130 -0.42 -24.75 3.51
N GLY A 131 0.87 -24.48 3.26
CA GLY A 131 1.72 -25.35 2.44
C GLY A 131 1.34 -25.38 0.95
N ASN A 132 0.55 -24.41 0.48
CA ASN A 132 0.13 -24.31 -0.90
C ASN A 132 1.23 -23.65 -1.76
N PRO A 133 1.39 -24.04 -3.04
CA PRO A 133 2.28 -23.35 -3.96
C PRO A 133 1.92 -21.86 -4.08
N MET A 134 2.89 -20.97 -3.88
CA MET A 134 2.64 -19.53 -3.91
C MET A 134 2.44 -18.97 -5.33
N GLU A 135 2.95 -19.65 -6.36
CA GLU A 135 2.81 -19.29 -7.79
C GLU A 135 3.18 -17.82 -8.06
N LEU A 136 4.28 -17.36 -7.46
CA LEU A 136 4.63 -15.93 -7.42
C LEU A 136 4.78 -15.35 -8.84
N LYS A 137 5.42 -16.09 -9.74
CA LYS A 137 5.67 -15.65 -11.12
C LYS A 137 4.38 -15.57 -11.92
N GLU A 138 3.59 -16.64 -11.90
CA GLU A 138 2.34 -16.78 -12.66
C GLU A 138 1.33 -15.73 -12.20
N ARG A 139 1.20 -15.54 -10.87
CA ARG A 139 0.30 -14.53 -10.31
C ARG A 139 0.76 -13.10 -10.61
N ALA A 140 2.05 -12.83 -10.57
CA ALA A 140 2.58 -11.51 -10.90
C ALA A 140 2.37 -11.18 -12.39
N GLN A 141 2.56 -12.16 -13.27
CA GLN A 141 2.24 -12.06 -14.70
C GLN A 141 0.76 -11.78 -14.92
N ALA A 142 -0.14 -12.54 -14.29
CA ALA A 142 -1.58 -12.32 -14.40
C ALA A 142 -2.01 -10.91 -13.93
N ILE A 143 -1.40 -10.40 -12.86
CA ILE A 143 -1.62 -9.02 -12.40
C ILE A 143 -1.17 -8.01 -13.46
N SER A 144 0.04 -8.16 -13.98
CA SER A 144 0.60 -7.26 -14.98
C SER A 144 -0.23 -7.24 -16.27
N GLU A 145 -0.64 -8.40 -16.76
CA GLU A 145 -1.51 -8.53 -17.93
C GLU A 145 -2.89 -7.90 -17.73
N ARG A 146 -3.50 -8.13 -16.56
CA ARG A 146 -4.76 -7.48 -16.19
C ARG A 146 -4.63 -5.97 -16.20
N ARG A 147 -3.57 -5.42 -15.59
CA ARG A 147 -3.31 -3.97 -15.57
C ARG A 147 -3.06 -3.39 -16.96
N LYS A 148 -2.35 -4.11 -17.82
CA LYS A 148 -2.16 -3.72 -19.22
C LYS A 148 -3.49 -3.62 -19.97
N LYS A 149 -4.36 -4.63 -19.85
CA LYS A 149 -5.70 -4.63 -20.46
C LYS A 149 -6.59 -3.50 -19.91
N GLU A 150 -6.56 -3.27 -18.59
CA GLU A 150 -7.29 -2.15 -17.96
C GLU A 150 -6.81 -0.80 -18.49
N HIS A 151 -5.50 -0.63 -18.70
CA HIS A 151 -4.92 0.59 -19.25
C HIS A 151 -5.32 0.81 -20.72
N GLU A 152 -5.19 -0.22 -21.56
CA GLU A 152 -5.61 -0.17 -22.97
C GLU A 152 -7.10 0.13 -23.11
N ALA A 153 -7.95 -0.48 -22.28
CA ALA A 153 -9.39 -0.20 -22.26
C ALA A 153 -9.68 1.27 -21.90
N ARG A 154 -8.97 1.85 -20.92
CA ARG A 154 -9.11 3.26 -20.56
C ARG A 154 -8.69 4.21 -21.69
N LEU A 155 -7.63 3.88 -22.44
CA LEU A 155 -7.20 4.64 -23.61
C LEU A 155 -8.23 4.55 -24.74
N ASN A 156 -8.77 3.36 -25.01
CA ASN A 156 -9.76 3.14 -26.07
C ASN A 156 -11.13 3.79 -25.77
N MET A 157 -11.48 3.94 -24.49
CA MET A 157 -12.66 4.70 -24.05
C MET A 157 -12.41 6.23 -24.05
N GLY A 158 -11.18 6.68 -24.36
CA GLY A 158 -10.68 8.04 -24.13
C GLY A 158 -10.46 8.93 -25.35
N THR A 159 -10.85 8.57 -26.57
CA THR A 159 -10.99 9.54 -27.69
C THR A 159 -12.46 10.00 -27.74
N PRO A 160 -12.83 11.29 -27.51
CA PRO A 160 -12.08 12.53 -27.74
C PRO A 160 -12.03 13.54 -26.57
N ILE A 161 -10.87 14.13 -26.30
CA ILE A 161 -10.73 15.37 -25.50
C ILE A 161 -9.74 16.32 -26.21
N ASP A 162 -10.00 16.70 -27.46
CA ASP A 162 -9.40 17.93 -28.04
C ASP A 162 -10.08 18.43 -29.34
N THR A 163 -11.39 18.70 -29.31
CA THR A 163 -12.06 19.51 -30.37
C THR A 163 -13.06 20.53 -29.82
N LEU A 164 -12.76 21.15 -28.67
CA LEU A 164 -13.44 22.38 -28.24
C LEU A 164 -12.48 23.33 -27.51
N LYS A 165 -11.65 24.02 -28.29
CA LYS A 165 -11.33 25.45 -28.10
C LYS A 165 -11.15 26.10 -29.46
#